data_AF-A0AA50YJ64-F1
#
_entry.id   AF-A0AA50YJ64-F1
#
_cell.length_a   1.000
_cell.length_b   1.000
_cell.length_c   1.000
_cell.angle_alpha   90.00
_cell.angle_beta   90.00
_cell.angle_gamma   90.00
#
_symmetry.space_group_name_H-M   'P 1'
#
loop_
_entity.id
_entity.type
_entity.pdbx_description
1 polymer ?
#
loop_
_entity_poly.entity_id
_entity_poly.type
_entity_poly.pdbx_seq_one_letter_code
_entity_poly.pdbx_strand_id
1 'polypeptide(L)'
;PLGIAAGFDKHGDAILGLKDLGFSVIEIGSITPEPQPGNPKPRVFRLPEDRAVINRYGFNSEGHEEVYKKVKNVDKTLLHNGLLGINLGKN
;
A
#
# COMPACT_ATOMS: atom_id res chain seq x y z
N PRO A 1 3.19 16.02 11.15
CA PRO A 1 2.29 15.03 10.51
C PRO A 1 3.10 13.76 10.21
N LEU A 2 2.53 12.57 10.45
CA LEU A 2 3.18 11.27 10.21
C LEU A 2 2.38 10.50 9.16
N GLY A 3 3.06 9.87 8.21
CA GLY A 3 2.43 9.11 7.15
C GLY A 3 3.09 7.75 6.93
N ILE A 4 2.34 6.85 6.31
CA ILE A 4 2.84 5.56 5.84
C ILE A 4 2.92 5.57 4.31
N ALA A 5 4.10 5.20 3.81
CA ALA A 5 4.43 5.28 2.39
C ALA A 5 3.81 4.13 1.58
N ALA A 6 3.68 4.36 0.27
CA ALA A 6 3.31 3.32 -0.68
C ALA A 6 4.21 2.08 -0.55
N GLY A 7 3.65 0.93 -0.93
CA GLY A 7 4.32 -0.37 -0.90
C GLY A 7 4.08 -1.15 0.38
N PHE A 8 3.58 -0.51 1.45
CA PHE A 8 3.19 -1.18 2.70
C PHE A 8 1.81 -1.83 2.56
N ASP A 9 0.76 -1.03 2.36
CA ASP A 9 -0.60 -1.50 2.07
C ASP A 9 -0.88 -1.39 0.57
N LYS A 10 -0.53 -2.43 -0.18
CA LYS A 10 -0.60 -2.39 -1.65
C LYS A 10 -2.02 -2.37 -2.19
N HIS A 11 -2.97 -2.97 -1.49
CA HIS A 11 -4.32 -3.21 -2.00
C HIS A 11 -5.42 -2.51 -1.17
N GLY A 12 -5.04 -1.71 -0.18
CA GLY A 12 -5.98 -1.01 0.69
C GLY A 12 -6.63 -1.91 1.74
N ASP A 13 -5.94 -2.97 2.16
CA ASP A 13 -6.44 -3.98 3.09
C ASP A 13 -6.47 -3.46 4.55
N ALA A 14 -5.69 -2.42 4.88
CA ALA A 14 -5.44 -1.98 6.25
C ALA A 14 -5.62 -0.48 6.48
N ILE A 15 -6.30 0.24 5.57
CA ILE A 15 -6.44 1.71 5.61
C ILE A 15 -6.92 2.21 6.99
N LEU A 16 -8.04 1.69 7.51
CA LEU A 16 -8.58 2.16 8.79
C LEU A 16 -7.70 1.75 9.98
N GLY A 17 -7.12 0.54 9.95
CA GLY A 17 -6.20 0.09 10.99
C GLY A 17 -4.93 0.94 11.07
N LEU A 18 -4.38 1.35 9.92
CA LEU A 18 -3.24 2.27 9.86
C LEU A 18 -3.59 3.65 10.41
N LYS A 19 -4.80 4.15 10.12
CA LYS A 19 -5.28 5.39 10.74
C LYS A 19 -5.41 5.25 12.26
N ASP A 20 -5.91 4.12 12.75
CA ASP A 20 -6.08 3.87 14.19
C ASP A 20 -4.74 3.73 14.93
N LEU A 21 -3.68 3.32 14.23
CA LEU A 21 -2.30 3.37 14.73
C LEU A 21 -1.72 4.79 14.78
N GLY A 22 -2.44 5.80 14.27
CA GLY A 22 -2.07 7.22 14.36
C GLY A 22 -1.46 7.82 13.10
N PHE A 23 -1.45 7.10 11.97
CA PHE A 23 -0.99 7.69 10.70
C PHE A 23 -2.03 8.67 10.15
N SER A 24 -1.59 9.92 9.92
CA SER A 24 -2.42 10.99 9.34
C SER A 24 -2.43 11.00 7.81
N VAL A 25 -1.47 10.33 7.18
CA VAL A 25 -1.38 10.19 5.73
C VAL A 25 -1.11 8.73 5.41
N ILE A 26 -1.94 8.14 4.56
CA ILE A 26 -1.83 6.73 4.16
C ILE A 26 -1.75 6.69 2.65
N GLU A 27 -0.66 6.16 2.12
CA GLU A 27 -0.51 5.95 0.69
C GLU A 27 -0.55 4.45 0.37
N ILE A 28 -1.61 4.01 -0.33
CA ILE A 28 -1.73 2.62 -0.78
C ILE A 28 -1.06 2.42 -2.14
N GLY A 29 -0.82 1.17 -2.53
CA GLY A 29 -0.24 0.80 -3.83
C GLY A 29 1.26 0.51 -3.77
N SER A 30 2.03 0.57 -4.85
CA SER A 30 1.61 0.89 -6.23
C SER A 30 0.68 -0.16 -6.82
N ILE A 31 -0.45 0.31 -7.38
CA ILE A 31 -1.46 -0.52 -8.05
C ILE A 31 -1.30 -0.37 -9.56
N THR A 32 -1.21 -1.49 -10.25
CA THR A 32 -1.13 -1.57 -11.71
C THR A 32 -2.53 -1.71 -12.33
N PRO A 33 -2.76 -1.32 -13.60
CA PRO A 33 -4.02 -1.55 -14.31
C PRO A 33 -4.48 -3.00 -14.20
N GLU A 34 -3.66 -3.93 -14.70
CA GLU A 34 -3.95 -5.36 -14.65
C GLU A 34 -3.30 -6.02 -13.42
N PRO A 35 -3.83 -7.15 -12.93
CA PRO A 35 -3.21 -7.90 -11.84
C PRO A 35 -1.85 -8.47 -12.26
N GLN A 36 -0.89 -8.51 -11.34
CA GLN A 36 0.37 -9.21 -11.56
C GLN A 36 0.98 -9.75 -10.27
N PRO A 37 1.63 -10.92 -10.31
CA PRO A 37 2.19 -11.56 -9.11
C PRO A 37 3.46 -10.87 -8.59
N GLY A 38 4.12 -10.06 -9.43
CA GLY A 38 5.46 -9.51 -9.21
C GLY A 38 6.58 -10.56 -9.35
N ASN A 39 7.79 -10.23 -8.89
CA ASN A 39 8.96 -11.09 -9.04
C ASN A 39 8.88 -12.36 -8.16
N PRO A 40 9.51 -13.49 -8.54
CA PRO A 40 9.57 -14.69 -7.69
C PRO A 40 10.15 -14.43 -6.30
N LYS A 41 9.73 -15.22 -5.30
CA LYS A 41 10.28 -15.18 -3.94
C LYS A 41 11.62 -15.96 -3.88
N PRO A 42 12.57 -15.61 -2.97
CA PRO A 42 12.53 -14.52 -1.99
C PRO A 42 12.84 -13.14 -2.62
N ARG A 43 12.12 -12.11 -2.16
CA ARG A 43 12.12 -10.77 -2.78
C ARG A 43 12.09 -9.58 -1.80
N VAL A 44 12.18 -9.85 -0.50
CA VAL A 44 12.34 -8.85 0.56
C VAL A 44 13.30 -9.40 1.61
N PHE A 45 14.26 -8.58 2.03
CA PHE A 45 15.35 -8.96 2.90
C PHE A 45 15.53 -7.84 3.93
N ARG A 46 15.56 -8.19 5.21
CA ARG A 46 15.86 -7.25 6.30
C ARG A 46 17.35 -7.34 6.62
N LEU A 47 17.98 -6.19 6.85
CA LEU A 47 19.36 -6.05 7.29
C LEU A 47 19.31 -5.34 8.66
N PRO A 48 19.13 -6.09 9.77
CA PRO A 48 18.90 -5.50 11.09
C PRO A 48 20.05 -4.61 11.57
N GLU A 49 21.29 -4.99 11.29
CA GLU A 49 22.51 -4.27 11.68
C GLU A 49 22.54 -2.87 11.05
N ASP A 50 22.11 -2.77 9.79
CA ASP A 50 22.03 -1.52 9.03
C ASP A 50 20.72 -0.77 9.25
N ARG A 51 19.76 -1.36 9.99
CA ARG A 51 18.36 -0.91 10.09
C ARG A 51 17.73 -0.68 8.71
N ALA A 52 18.01 -1.58 7.77
CA ALA A 52 17.64 -1.43 6.36
C ALA A 52 16.78 -2.59 5.83
N VAL A 53 16.16 -2.35 4.66
CA VAL A 53 15.40 -3.34 3.90
C VAL A 53 15.76 -3.22 2.42
N ILE A 54 16.07 -4.36 1.80
CA ILE A 54 16.19 -4.48 0.34
C ILE A 54 14.99 -5.24 -0.18
N ASN A 55 14.32 -4.71 -1.20
CA ASN A 55 13.21 -5.39 -1.85
C ASN A 55 13.31 -5.30 -3.38
N ARG A 56 12.69 -6.28 -4.04
CA ARG A 56 12.54 -6.37 -5.49
C ARG A 56 11.18 -6.97 -5.81
N TYR A 57 10.13 -6.34 -5.30
CA TYR A 57 8.76 -6.87 -5.43
C TYR A 57 8.27 -6.94 -6.88
N GLY A 58 8.63 -5.96 -7.72
CA GLY A 58 8.18 -5.89 -9.12
C GLY A 58 6.67 -5.61 -9.25
N PHE A 59 6.15 -4.61 -8.53
CA PHE A 59 4.73 -4.22 -8.53
C PHE A 59 3.74 -5.38 -8.43
N ASN A 60 3.91 -6.30 -7.47
CA ASN A 60 2.83 -7.23 -7.15
C ASN A 60 1.56 -6.45 -6.75
N SER A 61 0.46 -6.72 -7.44
CA SER A 61 -0.76 -5.92 -7.45
C SER A 61 -1.96 -6.79 -7.84
N GLU A 62 -3.12 -6.58 -7.21
CA GLU A 62 -4.40 -7.22 -7.57
C GLU A 62 -5.13 -6.52 -8.74
N GLY A 63 -4.60 -5.41 -9.26
CA GLY A 63 -5.20 -4.65 -10.35
C GLY A 63 -6.10 -3.50 -9.88
N HIS A 64 -6.41 -2.56 -10.78
CA HIS A 64 -7.24 -1.39 -10.45
C HIS A 64 -8.66 -1.80 -10.01
N GLU A 65 -9.28 -2.75 -10.70
CA GLU A 65 -10.66 -3.15 -10.45
C GLU A 65 -10.85 -3.75 -9.05
N GLU A 66 -9.99 -4.70 -8.66
CA GLU A 66 -10.08 -5.35 -7.35
C GLU A 66 -9.77 -4.39 -6.21
N VAL A 67 -8.74 -3.55 -6.35
CA VAL A 67 -8.42 -2.55 -5.33
C VAL A 67 -9.50 -1.47 -5.24
N TYR A 68 -10.08 -1.05 -6.36
CA TYR A 68 -11.20 -0.10 -6.35
C TYR A 68 -12.41 -0.65 -5.59
N LYS A 69 -12.74 -1.93 -5.74
CA LYS A 69 -13.83 -2.57 -4.97
C LYS A 69 -13.60 -2.53 -3.47
N LYS A 70 -12.35 -2.63 -3.00
CA LYS A 70 -11.99 -2.51 -1.58
C LYS A 70 -12.10 -1.05 -1.12
N VAL A 71 -11.43 -0.14 -1.84
CA VAL A 71 -11.30 1.27 -1.45
C VAL A 71 -12.64 2.01 -1.51
N LYS A 72 -13.52 1.69 -2.46
CA LYS A 72 -14.84 2.36 -2.59
C LYS A 72 -15.74 2.15 -1.37
N ASN A 73 -15.52 1.06 -0.61
CA ASN A 73 -16.31 0.71 0.56
C ASN A 73 -15.72 1.27 1.87
N VAL A 74 -14.55 1.92 1.81
CA VAL A 74 -13.97 2.58 2.99
C VAL A 74 -14.79 3.83 3.31
N ASP A 75 -15.33 3.89 4.52
CA ASP A 75 -15.98 5.09 5.03
C ASP A 75 -14.93 6.19 5.23
N LYS A 76 -14.92 7.16 4.30
CA LYS A 76 -13.97 8.27 4.29
C LYS A 76 -14.17 9.21 5.47
N THR A 77 -15.32 9.20 6.14
CA THR A 77 -15.53 10.03 7.33
C THR A 77 -14.62 9.58 8.49
N LEU A 78 -14.30 8.28 8.55
CA LEU A 78 -13.41 7.69 9.55
C LEU A 78 -11.95 8.11 9.36
N LEU A 79 -11.59 8.67 8.20
CA LEU A 79 -10.25 9.19 7.95
C LEU A 79 -9.99 10.53 8.65
N HIS A 80 -11.00 11.20 9.25
CA HIS A 80 -10.91 12.42 10.09
C HIS A 80 -9.63 13.25 9.92
N ASN A 81 -9.66 14.29 9.08
CA ASN A 81 -8.50 15.17 8.77
C ASN A 81 -7.26 14.46 8.19
N GLY A 82 -7.32 13.14 7.96
CA GLY A 82 -6.28 12.35 7.32
C GLY A 82 -6.44 12.27 5.80
N LEU A 83 -5.34 11.95 5.12
CA LEU A 83 -5.29 11.85 3.66
C LEU A 83 -5.05 10.41 3.23
N LEU A 84 -5.90 9.91 2.32
CA LEU A 84 -5.67 8.67 1.60
C LEU A 84 -5.11 9.00 0.20
N GLY A 85 -3.86 8.64 -0.04
CA GLY A 85 -3.21 8.65 -1.34
C GLY A 85 -3.31 7.28 -2.02
N ILE A 86 -3.42 7.29 -3.34
CA ILE A 86 -3.45 6.07 -4.17
C ILE A 86 -2.30 6.14 -5.16
N ASN A 87 -1.29 5.30 -4.97
CA ASN A 87 -0.13 5.22 -5.85
C ASN A 87 -0.43 4.28 -7.03
N LEU A 88 -0.25 4.76 -8.26
CA LEU A 88 -0.52 4.00 -9.48
C LEU A 88 0.78 3.75 -10.24
N GLY A 89 0.93 2.52 -10.78
CA GLY A 89 2.04 2.11 -11.62
C GLY A 89 1.55 1.56 -12.96
N LYS A 90 2.45 1.37 -13.92
CA LYS A 90 2.15 0.70 -15.20
C LYS A 90 2.48 -0.79 -15.14
N ASN A 91 1.86 -1.57 -16.02
CA ASN A 91 2.30 -2.90 -16.39
C ASN A 91 2.04 -3.22 -17.86
#